data_AF-A0A537Z1N2-F1
#
_entry.id   AF-A0A537Z1N2-F1
#
_cell.length_a   1.000
_cell.length_b   1.000
_cell.length_c   1.000
_cell.angle_alpha   90.00
_cell.angle_beta   90.00
_cell.angle_gamma   90.00
#
_symmetry.space_group_name_H-M   'P 1'
#
loop_
_entity.id
_entity.type
_entity.pdbx_description
1 polymer ?
#
loop_
_entity_poly.entity_id
_entity_poly.type
_entity_poly.pdbx_seq_one_letter_code
_entity_poly.pdbx_strand_id
1 'polypeptide(L)'
;MLARFHPSPATGIAFIALIVALGGSAYAVTSFVGSDGKIHGCVSKSGQLVLVKAGAKCKTGQSRIAWNQGGPRGLRGPRGFRGQMGAQGLPGPTFAVSRTADNPADPPASPDETSSEASTRGRSFDFTLPVAGKVYVRFYSPHLGRDCSAGSASAGMYLDGAPVSNSDHAIEPGSAPGPAEFLAVTPATSGAHTVQVREDCPSGFLASGGDSLVGTWTVLLVGG
;
A
#
# COMPACT_ATOMS: atom_id res chain seq x y z
N MET A 1 -4.97 -29.97 25.28
CA MET A 1 -6.34 -30.23 25.78
C MET A 1 -6.71 -29.13 26.75
N LEU A 2 -7.55 -28.17 26.34
CA LEU A 2 -8.04 -27.08 27.21
C LEU A 2 -9.42 -27.46 27.75
N ALA A 3 -9.51 -27.72 29.06
CA ALA A 3 -10.75 -28.05 29.73
C ALA A 3 -11.67 -26.82 29.77
N ARG A 4 -12.83 -26.91 29.11
CA ARG A 4 -13.90 -25.91 29.21
C ARG A 4 -14.59 -26.08 30.56
N PHE A 5 -14.28 -25.20 31.51
CA PHE A 5 -15.06 -25.08 32.74
C PHE A 5 -16.43 -24.52 32.40
N HIS A 6 -17.46 -25.35 32.49
CA HIS A 6 -18.85 -24.91 32.46
C HIS A 6 -19.26 -24.58 33.90
N PRO A 7 -19.33 -23.30 34.30
CA PRO A 7 -19.76 -22.94 35.65
C PRO A 7 -21.19 -23.45 35.85
N SER A 8 -21.39 -24.17 36.96
CA SER A 8 -22.71 -24.66 37.38
C SER A 8 -23.63 -23.46 37.65
N PRO A 9 -24.95 -23.57 37.37
CA PRO A 9 -25.91 -22.52 37.72
C PRO A 9 -25.84 -22.13 39.21
N ALA A 10 -25.41 -23.04 40.09
CA ALA A 10 -25.17 -22.76 41.51
C ALA A 10 -24.05 -21.73 41.74
N THR A 11 -22.99 -21.76 40.94
CA THR A 11 -21.88 -20.81 41.03
C THR A 11 -22.32 -19.42 40.57
N GLY A 12 -23.18 -19.35 39.54
CA GLY A 12 -23.79 -18.09 39.09
C GLY A 12 -24.64 -17.41 40.18
N ILE A 13 -25.47 -18.18 40.88
CA ILE A 13 -26.30 -17.67 41.98
C ILE A 13 -25.42 -17.17 43.15
N ALA A 14 -24.34 -17.89 43.47
CA ALA A 14 -23.42 -17.50 44.54
C ALA A 14 -22.73 -16.16 44.25
N PHE A 15 -22.30 -15.92 43.00
CA PHE A 15 -21.70 -14.63 42.62
C PHE A 15 -22.71 -13.48 42.63
N ILE A 16 -23.96 -13.70 42.23
CA ILE A 16 -25.00 -12.66 42.30
C ILE A 16 -25.29 -12.30 43.77
N ALA A 17 -25.41 -13.29 44.65
CA ALA A 17 -25.61 -13.06 46.08
C ALA A 17 -24.42 -12.29 46.70
N LEU A 18 -23.19 -12.61 46.28
CA LEU A 18 -21.99 -11.92 46.74
C LEU A 18 -21.94 -10.47 46.25
N ILE A 19 -22.34 -10.19 45.00
CA ILE A 19 -22.42 -8.82 44.47
C ILE A 19 -23.50 -8.01 45.18
N VAL A 20 -24.64 -8.62 45.54
CA VAL A 20 -25.69 -7.95 46.33
C VAL A 20 -25.23 -7.70 47.77
N ALA A 21 -24.47 -8.61 48.37
CA ALA A 21 -23.94 -8.47 49.73
C ALA A 21 -22.79 -7.45 49.84
N LEU A 22 -21.95 -7.33 48.80
CA LEU A 22 -20.83 -6.38 48.74
C LEU A 22 -21.21 -5.03 48.11
N GLY A 23 -22.30 -4.99 47.36
CA GLY A 23 -22.92 -3.77 46.82
C GLY A 23 -23.63 -3.00 47.93
N GLY A 24 -22.85 -2.39 48.83
CA GLY A 24 -23.37 -1.55 49.91
C GLY A 24 -24.40 -0.55 49.39
N SER A 25 -25.60 -0.58 49.98
CA SER A 25 -26.67 0.37 49.73
C SER A 25 -26.26 1.74 50.27
N ALA A 26 -25.60 2.56 49.45
CA ALA A 26 -25.43 3.98 49.70
C ALA A 26 -26.76 4.73 49.43
N TYR A 27 -27.82 4.37 50.14
CA TYR A 27 -29.11 5.06 50.09
C TYR A 27 -29.42 5.70 51.44
N ALA A 28 -28.62 6.69 51.81
CA ALA A 28 -28.96 7.65 52.85
C ALA A 28 -28.25 8.99 52.59
N VAL A 29 -28.54 9.61 51.45
CA VAL A 29 -28.29 11.05 51.29
C VAL A 29 -29.66 11.70 51.23
N THR A 30 -30.09 12.34 52.32
CA THR A 30 -31.10 13.39 52.22
C THR A 30 -30.48 14.45 51.32
N SER A 31 -30.81 14.41 50.03
CA SER A 31 -30.19 15.30 49.06
C SER A 31 -30.47 16.75 49.46
N PHE A 32 -29.42 17.47 49.86
CA PHE A 32 -29.46 18.93 50.02
C PHE A 32 -29.58 19.65 48.67
N VAL A 33 -29.48 18.89 47.58
CA VAL A 33 -29.84 19.35 46.24
C VAL A 33 -31.36 19.34 46.14
N GLY A 34 -31.95 20.52 45.99
CA GLY A 34 -33.39 20.68 45.77
C GLY A 34 -33.85 20.06 44.46
N SER A 35 -35.16 19.99 44.26
CA SER A 35 -35.76 19.60 42.98
C SER A 35 -35.35 20.53 41.81
N ASP A 36 -34.81 21.70 42.11
CA ASP A 36 -34.25 22.66 41.17
C ASP A 36 -32.77 22.40 40.83
N GLY A 37 -32.17 21.31 41.33
CA GLY A 37 -30.78 20.94 41.05
C GLY A 37 -29.74 21.81 41.77
N LYS A 38 -30.17 22.62 42.75
CA LYS A 38 -29.31 23.57 43.49
C LYS A 38 -29.16 23.17 44.94
N ILE A 39 -28.02 23.52 45.50
CA ILE A 39 -27.75 23.43 46.93
C ILE A 39 -28.23 24.74 47.56
N HIS A 40 -29.08 24.64 48.58
CA HIS A 40 -29.64 25.80 49.28
C HIS A 40 -28.94 25.98 50.63
N GLY A 41 -28.69 27.23 51.00
CA GLY A 41 -28.08 27.56 52.29
C GLY A 41 -28.61 28.87 52.86
N CYS A 42 -28.42 29.04 54.16
CA CYS A 42 -28.64 30.29 54.88
C CYS A 42 -27.29 30.76 55.41
N VAL A 43 -26.95 32.02 55.15
CA VAL A 43 -25.69 32.64 55.61
C VAL A 43 -25.99 33.75 56.61
N SER A 44 -25.34 33.72 57.78
CA SER A 44 -25.45 34.81 58.77
C SER A 44 -24.63 36.03 58.34
N LYS A 45 -24.87 37.18 58.99
CA LYS A 45 -24.01 38.37 58.83
C LYS A 45 -22.55 38.14 59.22
N SER A 46 -22.28 37.15 60.08
CA SER A 46 -20.93 36.73 60.46
C SER A 46 -20.30 35.72 59.49
N GLY A 47 -20.98 35.36 58.39
CA GLY A 47 -20.48 34.44 57.37
C GLY A 47 -20.71 32.96 57.68
N GLN A 48 -21.43 32.62 58.75
CA GLN A 48 -21.74 31.22 59.06
C GLN A 48 -22.75 30.68 58.04
N LEU A 49 -22.33 29.66 57.29
CA LEU A 49 -23.16 28.97 56.31
C LEU A 49 -23.81 27.72 56.92
N VAL A 50 -25.12 27.61 56.75
CA VAL A 50 -25.90 26.43 57.11
C VAL A 50 -26.60 25.92 55.86
N LEU A 51 -26.32 24.67 55.46
CA LEU A 51 -27.08 24.02 54.39
C LEU A 51 -28.49 23.71 54.88
N VAL A 52 -29.47 23.97 54.02
CA VAL A 52 -30.89 23.76 54.32
C VAL A 52 -31.54 22.95 53.21
N LYS A 53 -32.61 22.22 53.56
CA LYS A 53 -33.46 21.58 52.55
C LYS A 53 -34.13 22.64 51.69
N ALA A 54 -34.41 22.28 50.44
CA ALA A 54 -35.17 23.14 49.54
C ALA A 54 -36.50 23.56 50.17
N GLY A 55 -36.83 24.85 50.06
CA GLY A 55 -38.05 25.42 50.64
C GLY A 55 -37.96 25.87 52.10
N ALA A 56 -36.89 25.52 52.83
CA ALA A 56 -36.70 25.99 54.21
C ALA A 56 -36.53 27.52 54.27
N LYS A 57 -37.07 28.14 55.32
CA LYS A 57 -36.91 29.58 55.61
C LYS A 57 -35.64 29.81 56.43
N CYS A 58 -34.88 30.84 56.07
CA CYS A 58 -33.74 31.28 56.88
C CYS A 58 -34.24 31.99 58.15
N LYS A 59 -33.46 31.89 59.22
CA LYS A 59 -33.77 32.60 60.47
C LYS A 59 -33.60 34.12 60.26
N THR A 60 -34.25 34.91 61.11
CA THR A 60 -34.10 36.37 61.10
C THR A 60 -32.62 36.77 61.18
N GLY A 61 -32.19 37.63 60.26
CA GLY A 61 -30.79 38.06 60.17
C GLY A 61 -29.86 37.15 59.34
N GLN A 62 -30.41 36.11 58.70
CA GLN A 62 -29.70 35.30 57.70
C GLN A 62 -30.20 35.58 56.28
N SER A 63 -29.31 35.47 55.30
CA SER A 63 -29.62 35.58 53.88
C SER A 63 -29.70 34.21 53.24
N ARG A 64 -30.69 34.00 52.36
CA ARG A 64 -30.80 32.77 51.57
C ARG A 64 -29.84 32.83 50.39
N ILE A 65 -29.11 31.74 50.15
CA ILE A 65 -28.26 31.55 48.98
C ILE A 65 -28.58 30.21 48.31
N ALA A 66 -28.31 30.12 47.02
CA ALA A 66 -28.41 28.88 46.27
C ALA A 66 -27.33 28.83 45.20
N TRP A 67 -26.69 27.67 45.01
CA TRP A 67 -25.66 27.46 44.00
C TRP A 67 -25.77 26.09 43.35
N ASN A 68 -25.26 25.95 42.13
CA ASN A 68 -25.29 24.69 41.39
C ASN A 68 -24.27 23.71 41.97
N GLN A 69 -24.58 22.41 41.93
CA GLN A 69 -23.67 21.34 42.37
C GLN A 69 -22.44 21.21 41.45
N GLY A 70 -22.64 21.44 40.14
CA GLY A 70 -21.59 21.41 39.12
C GLY A 70 -21.40 22.77 38.45
N GLY A 71 -20.17 23.05 38.05
CA GLY A 71 -19.86 24.17 37.17
C GLY A 71 -20.35 23.92 35.73
N PRO A 72 -20.41 24.98 34.89
CA PRO A 72 -20.69 24.80 33.47
C PRO A 72 -19.62 23.90 32.83
N ARG A 73 -20.03 23.12 31.83
CA ARG A 73 -19.08 22.34 31.01
C ARG A 73 -18.08 23.31 30.37
N GLY A 74 -16.80 22.98 30.44
CA GLY A 74 -15.75 23.74 29.76
C GLY A 74 -15.99 23.82 28.25
N LEU A 75 -15.51 24.90 27.62
CA LEU A 75 -15.57 25.06 26.17
C LEU A 75 -14.84 23.90 25.48
N ARG A 76 -15.33 23.53 24.29
CA ARG A 76 -14.61 22.57 23.45
C ARG A 76 -13.24 23.15 23.12
N GLY A 77 -12.19 22.33 23.24
CA GLY A 77 -10.84 22.71 22.85
C GLY A 77 -10.77 23.09 21.35
N PRO A 78 -9.76 23.89 20.95
CA PRO A 78 -9.58 24.28 19.57
C PRO A 78 -9.37 23.06 18.66
N ARG A 79 -9.69 23.21 17.38
CA ARG A 79 -9.36 22.19 16.37
C ARG A 79 -7.83 22.06 16.30
N GLY A 80 -7.34 20.83 16.17
CA GLY A 80 -5.90 20.58 15.95
C GLY A 80 -5.42 21.22 14.63
N PHE A 81 -4.12 21.55 14.58
CA PHE A 81 -3.49 22.08 13.37
C PHE A 81 -3.59 21.09 12.21
N ARG A 82 -3.61 21.64 10.99
CA ARG A 82 -3.46 20.82 9.77
C ARG A 82 -2.08 20.16 9.80
N GLY A 83 -2.00 18.89 9.39
CA GLY A 83 -0.71 18.22 9.21
C GLY A 83 0.16 18.94 8.18
N GLN A 84 1.48 18.80 8.31
CA GLN A 84 2.41 19.35 7.31
C GLN A 84 2.18 18.67 5.95
N MET A 85 2.46 19.41 4.88
CA MET A 85 2.52 18.84 3.53
C MET A 85 3.61 17.77 3.48
N GLY A 86 3.37 16.67 2.77
CA GLY A 86 4.40 15.67 2.52
C GLY A 86 5.57 16.27 1.73
N ALA A 87 6.77 15.68 1.87
CA ALA A 87 7.90 16.06 1.04
C ALA A 87 7.60 15.81 -0.45
N GLN A 88 8.15 16.65 -1.32
CA GLN A 88 8.12 16.39 -2.76
C GLN A 88 8.91 15.12 -3.07
N GLY A 89 8.42 14.30 -4.01
CA GLY A 89 9.12 13.11 -4.47
C GLY A 89 10.48 13.45 -5.10
N LEU A 90 11.43 12.51 -5.03
CA LEU A 90 12.72 12.65 -5.69
C LEU A 90 12.53 12.70 -7.23
N PRO A 91 13.36 13.48 -7.96
CA PRO A 91 13.42 13.38 -9.42
C PRO A 91 13.69 11.94 -9.87
N GLY A 92 13.07 11.53 -10.98
CA GLY A 92 13.31 10.22 -11.59
C GLY A 92 14.76 10.06 -12.07
N PRO A 93 15.21 8.82 -12.32
CA PRO A 93 16.55 8.57 -12.85
C PRO A 93 16.74 9.25 -14.22
N THR A 94 17.89 9.89 -14.43
CA THR A 94 18.25 10.49 -15.73
C THR A 94 19.22 9.56 -16.47
N PHE A 95 18.88 9.16 -17.69
CA PHE A 95 19.76 8.37 -18.55
C PHE A 95 20.69 9.32 -19.30
N ALA A 96 21.99 9.21 -19.06
CA ALA A 96 22.99 10.08 -19.70
C ALA A 96 23.25 9.68 -21.16
N VAL A 97 23.29 8.37 -21.45
CA VAL A 97 23.47 7.80 -22.80
C VAL A 97 23.16 6.30 -22.78
N SER A 98 22.64 5.76 -23.87
CA SER A 98 22.71 4.33 -24.21
C SER A 98 23.22 4.23 -25.64
N ARG A 99 24.23 3.40 -25.89
CA ARG A 99 24.78 3.19 -27.23
C ARG A 99 25.09 1.71 -27.40
N THR A 100 24.33 1.05 -28.26
CA THR A 100 24.75 -0.21 -28.88
C THR A 100 25.75 0.13 -29.99
N ALA A 101 26.80 -0.68 -30.15
CA ALA A 101 27.84 -0.42 -31.15
C ALA A 101 27.27 -0.46 -32.58
N ASP A 102 26.22 -1.25 -32.78
CA ASP A 102 25.42 -1.34 -33.99
C ASP A 102 24.15 -0.52 -33.82
N ASN A 103 23.78 0.26 -34.83
CA ASN A 103 22.56 1.06 -34.85
C ASN A 103 21.38 0.08 -35.04
N PRO A 104 20.70 -0.37 -33.96
CA PRO A 104 19.80 -1.51 -34.06
C PRO A 104 18.59 -1.11 -34.89
N ALA A 105 18.07 -2.03 -35.70
CA ALA A 105 16.89 -1.79 -36.49
C ALA A 105 15.61 -1.92 -35.64
N ASP A 106 14.47 -1.57 -36.23
CA ASP A 106 13.18 -1.93 -35.65
C ASP A 106 12.92 -3.42 -35.94
N PRO A 107 12.53 -4.23 -34.93
CA PRO A 107 12.14 -5.60 -35.18
C PRO A 107 10.87 -5.66 -36.05
N PRO A 108 10.69 -6.72 -36.86
CA PRO A 108 9.49 -6.88 -37.67
C PRO A 108 8.25 -7.02 -36.79
N ALA A 109 7.08 -6.56 -37.25
CA ALA A 109 5.84 -6.71 -36.50
C ALA A 109 5.41 -8.18 -36.32
N SER A 110 5.88 -9.05 -37.20
CA SER A 110 5.60 -10.49 -37.23
C SER A 110 6.90 -11.26 -37.41
N PRO A 111 7.71 -11.43 -36.34
CA PRO A 111 8.90 -12.26 -36.44
C PRO A 111 8.49 -13.72 -36.63
N ASP A 112 9.38 -14.48 -37.25
CA ASP A 112 9.18 -15.91 -37.48
C ASP A 112 8.93 -16.71 -36.20
N GLU A 113 9.59 -16.34 -35.10
CA GLU A 113 9.44 -17.06 -33.83
C GLU A 113 8.15 -16.65 -33.11
N THR A 114 7.38 -17.62 -32.62
CA THR A 114 6.17 -17.34 -31.85
C THR A 114 6.45 -16.85 -30.43
N SER A 115 5.50 -16.09 -29.86
CA SER A 115 5.58 -15.64 -28.46
C SER A 115 5.69 -16.81 -27.46
N SER A 116 5.02 -17.92 -27.74
CA SER A 116 5.10 -19.12 -26.89
C SER A 116 6.48 -19.78 -26.93
N GLU A 117 7.13 -19.83 -28.09
CA GLU A 117 8.47 -20.40 -28.22
C GLU A 117 9.48 -19.56 -27.43
N ALA A 118 9.48 -18.25 -27.61
CA ALA A 118 10.34 -17.33 -26.84
C ALA A 118 10.14 -17.50 -25.32
N SER A 119 8.90 -17.66 -24.86
CA SER A 119 8.58 -17.94 -23.45
C SER A 119 9.16 -19.26 -22.96
N THR A 120 9.03 -20.35 -23.73
CA THR A 120 9.62 -21.65 -23.35
C THR A 120 11.15 -21.62 -23.32
N ARG A 121 11.76 -20.64 -24.00
CA ARG A 121 13.21 -20.41 -24.03
C ARG A 121 13.72 -19.48 -22.93
N GLY A 122 12.85 -19.01 -22.02
CA GLY A 122 13.26 -18.10 -20.94
C GLY A 122 13.47 -16.65 -21.40
N ARG A 123 13.03 -16.31 -22.61
CA ARG A 123 13.14 -14.97 -23.21
C ARG A 123 11.84 -14.18 -23.12
N SER A 124 11.05 -14.43 -22.07
CA SER A 124 9.83 -13.68 -21.74
C SER A 124 9.84 -13.31 -20.27
N PHE A 125 9.41 -12.10 -19.95
CA PHE A 125 9.32 -11.62 -18.58
C PHE A 125 8.07 -10.77 -18.37
N ASP A 126 7.30 -11.12 -17.34
CA ASP A 126 6.11 -10.39 -16.94
C ASP A 126 6.43 -9.41 -15.82
N PHE A 127 5.92 -8.19 -15.95
CA PHE A 127 6.07 -7.15 -14.93
C PHE A 127 4.81 -6.31 -14.82
N THR A 128 4.72 -5.49 -13.77
CA THR A 128 3.59 -4.58 -13.57
C THR A 128 4.10 -3.19 -13.26
N LEU A 129 3.61 -2.21 -14.01
CA LEU A 129 3.93 -0.81 -13.80
C LEU A 129 2.87 -0.13 -12.93
N PRO A 130 3.26 0.56 -11.85
CA PRO A 130 2.32 1.26 -10.99
C PRO A 130 1.72 2.51 -11.66
N VAL A 131 2.43 3.09 -12.63
CA VAL A 131 2.03 4.27 -13.40
C VAL A 131 2.53 4.13 -14.84
N ALA A 132 1.88 4.80 -15.79
CA ALA A 132 2.37 4.88 -17.16
C ALA A 132 3.67 5.69 -17.23
N GLY A 133 4.53 5.37 -18.20
CA GLY A 133 5.79 6.05 -18.39
C GLY A 133 6.71 5.36 -19.38
N LYS A 134 7.95 5.82 -19.47
CA LYS A 134 9.02 5.12 -20.19
C LYS A 134 9.60 4.04 -19.30
N VAL A 135 9.81 2.86 -19.87
CA VAL A 135 10.52 1.75 -19.23
C VAL A 135 11.83 1.49 -19.94
N TYR A 136 12.88 1.35 -19.14
CA TYR A 136 14.14 0.75 -19.57
C TYR A 136 14.04 -0.76 -19.36
N VAL A 137 14.33 -1.51 -20.41
CA VAL A 137 14.40 -2.97 -20.37
C VAL A 137 15.78 -3.39 -20.85
N ARG A 138 16.40 -4.30 -20.11
CA ARG A 138 17.61 -5.00 -20.50
C ARG A 138 17.39 -6.51 -20.35
N PHE A 139 17.78 -7.24 -21.38
CA PHE A 139 17.89 -8.70 -21.37
C PHE A 139 19.32 -9.10 -21.69
N TYR A 140 19.86 -10.05 -20.94
CA TYR A 140 21.17 -10.65 -21.23
C TYR A 140 21.06 -12.17 -21.17
N SER A 141 21.57 -12.85 -22.20
CA SER A 141 21.75 -14.31 -22.24
C SER A 141 23.23 -14.65 -22.48
N PRO A 142 23.81 -15.62 -21.76
CA PRO A 142 25.20 -16.04 -22.01
C PRO A 142 25.37 -16.87 -23.29
N HIS A 143 24.29 -17.45 -23.81
CA HIS A 143 24.27 -18.24 -25.05
C HIS A 143 22.96 -17.98 -25.78
N LEU A 144 23.01 -17.24 -26.87
CA LEU A 144 21.95 -17.04 -27.83
C LEU A 144 22.55 -17.16 -29.23
N GLY A 145 21.93 -17.99 -30.05
CA GLY A 145 22.29 -18.07 -31.46
C GLY A 145 21.27 -18.87 -32.25
N ARG A 146 21.08 -18.47 -33.50
CA ARG A 146 20.07 -19.07 -34.37
C ARG A 146 20.56 -19.19 -35.81
N ASP A 147 20.32 -20.35 -36.40
CA ASP A 147 20.52 -20.58 -37.82
C ASP A 147 19.22 -20.28 -38.58
N CYS A 148 19.37 -19.68 -39.74
CA CYS A 148 18.29 -19.49 -40.70
C CYS A 148 18.49 -20.40 -41.91
N SER A 149 17.39 -20.78 -42.58
CA SER A 149 17.47 -21.52 -43.84
C SER A 149 18.25 -20.77 -44.93
N ALA A 150 18.27 -19.43 -44.86
CA ALA A 150 19.12 -18.55 -45.64
C ALA A 150 19.36 -17.25 -44.85
N GLY A 151 20.43 -16.53 -45.17
CA GLY A 151 20.79 -15.28 -44.46
C GLY A 151 21.22 -15.50 -43.01
N SER A 152 21.23 -14.40 -42.26
CA SER A 152 21.61 -14.37 -40.84
C SER A 152 20.37 -14.14 -39.97
N ALA A 153 20.35 -14.73 -38.78
CA ALA A 153 19.28 -14.49 -37.82
C ALA A 153 19.46 -13.13 -37.14
N SER A 154 18.34 -12.50 -36.81
CA SER A 154 18.28 -11.38 -35.89
C SER A 154 17.35 -11.70 -34.73
N ALA A 155 17.43 -10.88 -33.68
CA ALA A 155 16.41 -10.88 -32.65
C ALA A 155 16.15 -9.43 -32.21
N GLY A 156 14.96 -9.18 -31.68
CA GLY A 156 14.59 -7.87 -31.16
C GLY A 156 13.60 -7.96 -30.00
N MET A 157 13.39 -6.83 -29.32
CA MET A 157 12.49 -6.73 -28.18
C MET A 157 11.05 -6.47 -28.62
N TYR A 158 10.11 -7.08 -27.90
CA TYR A 158 8.68 -6.90 -28.07
C TYR A 158 8.05 -6.60 -26.72
N LEU A 159 7.25 -5.54 -26.64
CA LEU A 159 6.45 -5.21 -25.46
C LEU A 159 4.99 -5.48 -25.80
N ASP A 160 4.35 -6.38 -25.05
CA ASP A 160 2.96 -6.82 -25.26
C ASP A 160 2.71 -7.29 -26.71
N GLY A 161 3.73 -7.91 -27.31
CA GLY A 161 3.72 -8.39 -28.70
C GLY A 161 4.00 -7.32 -29.75
N ALA A 162 4.08 -6.03 -29.40
CA ALA A 162 4.45 -4.96 -30.32
C ALA A 162 5.98 -4.80 -30.41
N PRO A 163 6.54 -4.57 -31.62
CA PRO A 163 7.98 -4.38 -31.78
C PRO A 163 8.45 -3.12 -31.05
N VAL A 164 9.57 -3.22 -30.35
CA VAL A 164 10.22 -2.07 -29.70
C VAL A 164 11.27 -1.49 -30.62
N SER A 165 11.12 -0.22 -30.98
CA SER A 165 12.01 0.43 -31.94
C SER A 165 13.48 0.41 -31.52
N ASN A 166 14.36 0.27 -32.51
CA ASN A 166 15.82 0.19 -32.36
C ASN A 166 16.26 -0.85 -31.32
N SER A 167 15.68 -2.05 -31.38
CA SER A 167 16.07 -3.16 -30.51
C SER A 167 16.50 -4.41 -31.26
N ASP A 168 16.31 -4.45 -32.59
CA ASP A 168 16.72 -5.58 -33.43
C ASP A 168 18.20 -5.51 -33.78
N HIS A 169 18.89 -6.63 -33.58
CA HIS A 169 20.26 -6.81 -34.07
C HIS A 169 20.54 -8.27 -34.44
N ALA A 170 21.59 -8.46 -35.24
CA ALA A 170 22.05 -9.78 -35.64
C ALA A 170 22.52 -10.58 -34.41
N ILE A 171 22.20 -11.87 -34.40
CA ILE A 171 22.67 -12.81 -33.37
C ILE A 171 23.62 -13.83 -33.99
N GLU A 172 24.45 -14.44 -33.16
CA GLU A 172 25.42 -15.46 -33.58
C GLU A 172 24.71 -16.67 -34.21
N PRO A 173 25.37 -17.43 -35.10
CA PRO A 173 24.80 -18.65 -35.66
C PRO A 173 24.53 -19.69 -34.57
N GLY A 174 23.52 -20.53 -34.78
CA GLY A 174 23.12 -21.57 -33.83
C GLY A 174 24.20 -22.63 -33.58
N SER A 175 25.15 -22.78 -34.52
CA SER A 175 26.33 -23.64 -34.37
C SER A 175 27.41 -23.09 -33.43
N ALA A 176 27.38 -21.80 -33.10
CA ALA A 176 28.34 -21.15 -32.20
C ALA A 176 27.65 -20.03 -31.38
N PRO A 177 26.67 -20.37 -30.53
CA PRO A 177 25.90 -19.38 -29.80
C PRO A 177 26.77 -18.64 -28.78
N GLY A 178 26.64 -17.31 -28.76
CA GLY A 178 27.44 -16.41 -27.94
C GLY A 178 26.61 -15.61 -26.93
N PRO A 179 27.26 -14.79 -26.09
CA PRO A 179 26.55 -13.87 -25.23
C PRO A 179 25.82 -12.81 -26.06
N ALA A 180 24.57 -12.52 -25.71
CA ALA A 180 23.77 -11.49 -26.36
C ALA A 180 23.10 -10.58 -25.33
N GLU A 181 23.05 -9.29 -25.63
CA GLU A 181 22.46 -8.26 -24.78
C GLU A 181 21.51 -7.39 -25.61
N PHE A 182 20.29 -7.25 -25.11
CA PHE A 182 19.25 -6.43 -25.72
C PHE A 182 18.88 -5.34 -24.72
N LEU A 183 18.74 -4.12 -25.22
CA LEU A 183 18.43 -2.97 -24.41
C LEU A 183 17.48 -2.06 -25.17
N ALA A 184 16.39 -1.66 -24.53
CA ALA A 184 15.47 -0.68 -25.10
C ALA A 184 14.89 0.25 -24.04
N VAL A 185 14.49 1.44 -24.49
CA VAL A 185 13.67 2.38 -23.70
C VAL A 185 12.40 2.66 -24.47
N THR A 186 11.25 2.21 -23.96
CA THR A 186 9.96 2.28 -24.65
C THR A 186 8.85 2.80 -23.75
N PRO A 187 7.87 3.56 -24.24
CA PRO A 187 6.69 3.92 -23.46
C PRO A 187 5.83 2.68 -23.15
N ALA A 188 5.23 2.66 -21.96
CA ALA A 188 4.30 1.65 -21.49
C ALA A 188 3.20 2.29 -20.64
N THR A 189 2.01 1.69 -20.61
CA THR A 189 0.90 2.13 -19.76
C THR A 189 1.12 1.69 -18.30
N SER A 190 0.22 2.07 -17.39
CA SER A 190 0.17 1.39 -16.09
C SER A 190 -0.51 0.03 -16.25
N GLY A 191 -0.12 -0.95 -15.43
CA GLY A 191 -0.72 -2.28 -15.44
C GLY A 191 0.28 -3.38 -15.78
N ALA A 192 -0.25 -4.55 -16.11
CA ALA A 192 0.54 -5.73 -16.43
C ALA A 192 1.07 -5.66 -17.87
N HIS A 193 2.33 -6.05 -18.02
CA HIS A 193 3.05 -6.05 -19.28
C HIS A 193 3.89 -7.33 -19.40
N THR A 194 4.10 -7.76 -20.63
CA THR A 194 5.03 -8.83 -20.97
C THR A 194 6.05 -8.30 -21.96
N VAL A 195 7.33 -8.42 -21.62
CA VAL A 195 8.42 -8.13 -22.56
C VAL A 195 9.09 -9.43 -23.02
N GLN A 196 9.43 -9.49 -24.30
CA GLN A 196 10.04 -10.66 -24.92
C GLN A 196 11.22 -10.28 -25.81
N VAL A 197 12.18 -11.19 -25.97
CA VAL A 197 13.14 -11.17 -27.08
C VAL A 197 12.78 -12.31 -28.02
N ARG A 198 12.45 -11.98 -29.27
CA ARG A 198 12.04 -12.95 -30.30
C ARG A 198 12.99 -12.92 -31.48
N GLU A 199 13.25 -14.09 -32.03
CA GLU A 199 14.14 -14.31 -33.15
C GLU A 199 13.41 -14.21 -34.50
N ASP A 200 14.11 -13.74 -35.52
CA ASP A 200 13.62 -13.60 -36.88
C ASP A 200 14.68 -14.08 -37.88
N CYS A 201 14.22 -14.64 -39.00
CA CYS A 201 15.05 -14.93 -40.16
C CYS A 201 14.58 -14.08 -41.35
N PRO A 202 15.13 -12.86 -41.52
CA PRO A 202 14.67 -11.92 -42.54
C PRO A 202 14.69 -12.49 -43.98
N SER A 203 15.53 -13.51 -44.21
CA SER A 203 15.63 -14.24 -45.47
C SER A 203 15.38 -15.73 -45.26
N GLY A 204 14.15 -16.16 -45.00
CA GLY A 204 13.79 -17.57 -44.98
C GLY A 204 12.99 -17.93 -43.73
N PHE A 205 13.32 -19.07 -43.12
CA PHE A 205 12.69 -19.54 -41.89
C PHE A 205 13.72 -19.97 -40.84
N LEU A 206 13.29 -19.98 -39.59
CA LEU A 206 14.07 -20.43 -38.44
C LEU A 206 14.47 -21.90 -38.57
N ALA A 207 15.77 -22.19 -38.39
CA ALA A 207 16.32 -23.54 -38.35
C ALA A 207 16.79 -23.88 -36.92
N SER A 208 17.89 -24.63 -36.80
CA SER A 208 18.51 -24.97 -35.52
C SER A 208 18.93 -23.73 -34.73
N GLY A 209 19.00 -23.85 -33.41
CA GLY A 209 19.45 -22.78 -32.53
C GLY A 209 19.99 -23.31 -31.21
N GLY A 210 20.81 -22.49 -30.56
CA GLY A 210 21.33 -22.73 -29.23
C GLY A 210 20.96 -21.57 -28.33
N ASP A 211 20.11 -21.81 -27.34
CA ASP A 211 19.72 -20.78 -26.39
C ASP A 211 19.75 -21.28 -24.94
N SER A 212 20.14 -20.39 -24.04
CA SER A 212 20.16 -20.61 -22.60
C SER A 212 18.83 -20.23 -21.98
N LEU A 213 18.24 -21.13 -21.21
CA LEU A 213 17.07 -20.82 -20.38
C LEU A 213 17.39 -19.87 -19.21
N VAL A 214 18.66 -19.48 -19.04
CA VAL A 214 19.17 -18.72 -17.89
C VAL A 214 19.43 -17.26 -18.26
N GLY A 215 18.48 -16.64 -18.96
CA GLY A 215 18.52 -15.21 -19.27
C GLY A 215 18.24 -14.34 -18.05
N THR A 216 18.81 -13.14 -18.02
CA THR A 216 18.59 -12.15 -16.95
C THR A 216 17.84 -10.94 -17.48
N TRP A 217 16.85 -10.49 -16.71
CA TRP A 217 16.02 -9.34 -17.04
C TRP A 217 16.24 -8.21 -16.04
N THR A 218 16.26 -6.98 -16.53
CA THR A 218 16.22 -5.77 -15.70
C THR A 218 15.17 -4.84 -16.30
N VAL A 219 14.17 -4.48 -15.49
CA VAL A 219 13.12 -3.54 -15.88
C VAL A 219 13.12 -2.39 -14.88
N LEU A 220 13.21 -1.17 -15.39
CA LEU A 220 13.16 0.05 -14.59
C LEU A 220 12.16 1.02 -15.18
N LEU A 221 11.26 1.56 -14.35
CA LEU A 221 10.44 2.70 -14.72
C LEU A 221 11.30 3.97 -14.62
N VAL A 222 11.51 4.66 -15.74
CA VAL A 222 12.51 5.73 -15.84
C VAL A 222 11.91 7.13 -15.82
N GLY A 223 10.59 7.25 -15.94
CA GLY A 223 9.87 8.50 -15.82
C GLY A 223 8.46 8.40 -16.43
N GLY A 224 7.53 9.19 -15.90
CA GLY A 224 6.18 9.41 -16.44
C GLY A 224 6.03 10.82 -16.98
#